data_AF-A0A345C2E7-F1
#
_entry.id   AF-A0A345C2E7-F1
#
_cell.length_a   1.000
_cell.length_b   1.000
_cell.length_c   1.000
_cell.angle_alpha   90.00
_cell.angle_beta   90.00
_cell.angle_gamma   90.00
#
_symmetry.space_group_name_H-M   'P 1'
#
loop_
_entity.id
_entity.type
_entity.pdbx_description
1 polymer ?
#
loop_
_entity_poly.entity_id
_entity_poly.type
_entity_poly.pdbx_seq_one_letter_code
_entity_poly.pdbx_strand_id
1 'polypeptide(L)' 'MKRYLRDFGRVVTCSKKAFTATETAHVVGISERLAHEYLALYRDYNIPEYADRLEDLVTRSNPSMPMSKGKKGAKKA' A
#
# COMPACT_ATOMS: atom_id res chain seq x y z
N MET A 1 -14.00 5.18 4.09
CA MET A 1 -12.81 5.40 3.23
C MET A 1 -13.27 5.56 1.79
N LYS A 2 -12.69 6.49 1.01
CA LYS A 2 -13.04 6.63 -0.41
C LYS A 2 -12.49 5.45 -1.22
N ARG A 3 -13.20 5.04 -2.28
CA ARG A 3 -12.86 3.86 -3.10
C ARG A 3 -11.42 3.91 -3.64
N TYR A 4 -11.00 5.04 -4.18
CA TYR A 4 -9.65 5.21 -4.73
C TYR A 4 -8.53 5.02 -3.70
N LEU A 5 -8.75 5.42 -2.43
CA LEU A 5 -7.77 5.19 -1.35
C LEU A 5 -7.70 3.72 -0.94
N ARG A 6 -8.85 3.03 -0.96
CA ARG A 6 -8.90 1.59 -0.71
C ARG A 6 -8.20 0.82 -1.83
N ASP A 7 -8.42 1.18 -3.09
CA ASP A 7 -7.77 0.55 -4.24
C ASP A 7 -6.26 0.80 -4.21
N PHE A 8 -5.82 2.03 -3.91
CA PHE A 8 -4.41 2.37 -3.73
C PHE A 8 -3.75 1.52 -2.63
N GLY A 9 -4.36 1.41 -1.45
CA GLY A 9 -3.79 0.59 -0.36
C GLY A 9 -3.70 -0.90 -0.69
N ARG A 10 -4.64 -1.43 -1.48
CA ARG A 10 -4.56 -2.80 -2.00
C ARG A 10 -3.44 -2.94 -3.05
N VAL A 11 -3.26 -1.97 -3.94
CA VAL A 11 -2.12 -1.93 -4.89
C VAL A 11 -0.78 -1.93 -4.14
N VAL A 12 -0.63 -1.10 -3.12
CA VAL A 12 0.58 -1.05 -2.28
C VAL A 12 0.83 -2.40 -1.59
N THR A 13 -0.23 -3.07 -1.11
CA THR A 13 -0.12 -4.40 -0.51
C THR A 13 0.38 -5.43 -1.53
N CYS A 14 -0.11 -5.39 -2.77
CA CYS A 14 0.35 -6.25 -3.86
C CYS A 14 1.81 -5.95 -4.24
N SER A 15 2.19 -4.69 -4.33
CA SER A 15 3.58 -4.28 -4.59
C SER A 15 4.55 -4.82 -3.53
N LYS A 16 4.19 -4.74 -2.24
CA LYS A 16 5.00 -5.31 -1.13
C LYS A 16 5.16 -6.84 -1.20
N LYS A 17 4.22 -7.52 -1.85
CA LYS A 17 4.26 -8.98 -2.10
C LYS A 17 4.90 -9.33 -3.45
N ALA A 18 5.51 -8.36 -4.12
CA ALA A 18 6.19 -8.51 -5.41
C ALA A 18 5.29 -8.97 -6.57
N PHE A 19 3.99 -8.65 -6.53
CA PHE A 19 3.11 -8.85 -7.69
C PHE A 19 3.45 -7.88 -8.83
N THR A 20 3.27 -8.34 -10.06
CA THR A 20 3.33 -7.49 -11.26
C THR A 20 2.15 -6.53 -11.33
N ALA A 21 2.24 -5.50 -12.20
CA ALA A 21 1.15 -4.55 -12.41
C ALA A 21 -0.13 -5.25 -12.92
N THR A 22 0.02 -6.22 -13.82
CA THR A 22 -1.07 -7.03 -14.37
C THR A 22 -1.75 -7.85 -13.27
N GLU A 23 -0.99 -8.61 -12.48
CA GLU A 23 -1.54 -9.39 -11.36
C GLU A 23 -2.21 -8.49 -10.32
N THR A 24 -1.59 -7.34 -10.03
CA THR A 24 -2.15 -6.34 -9.12
C THR A 24 -3.49 -5.82 -9.63
N ALA A 25 -3.61 -5.51 -10.91
CA ALA A 25 -4.85 -5.05 -11.53
C ALA A 25 -5.96 -6.10 -11.40
N HIS A 26 -5.64 -7.37 -11.63
CA HIS A 26 -6.56 -8.50 -11.45
C HIS A 26 -7.02 -8.67 -9.99
N VAL A 27 -6.09 -8.65 -9.04
CA VAL A 27 -6.40 -8.84 -7.60
C VAL A 27 -7.23 -7.66 -7.04
N VAL A 28 -6.89 -6.44 -7.46
CA VAL A 28 -7.57 -5.23 -6.97
C VAL A 28 -8.91 -5.02 -7.69
N GLY A 29 -9.05 -5.46 -8.94
CA GLY A 29 -10.23 -5.27 -9.76
C GLY A 29 -10.28 -3.89 -10.43
N ILE A 30 -9.11 -3.42 -10.89
CA ILE A 30 -8.93 -2.14 -11.59
C ILE A 30 -8.26 -2.37 -12.94
N SER A 31 -8.23 -1.34 -13.80
CA SER A 31 -7.47 -1.43 -15.04
C SER A 31 -5.97 -1.49 -14.78
N GLU A 32 -5.24 -2.21 -15.64
CA GLU A 32 -3.78 -2.30 -15.58
C GLU A 32 -3.11 -0.93 -15.66
N ARG A 33 -3.63 -0.03 -16.52
CA ARG A 33 -3.20 1.36 -16.57
C ARG A 33 -3.30 2.03 -15.19
N LEU A 34 -4.42 1.87 -14.47
CA LEU A 34 -4.58 2.46 -13.14
C LEU A 34 -3.66 1.82 -12.11
N ALA A 35 -3.39 0.52 -12.22
CA ALA A 35 -2.40 -0.15 -11.39
C ALA A 35 -1.00 0.43 -11.61
N HIS A 36 -0.60 0.70 -12.86
CA HIS A 36 0.67 1.36 -13.16
C HIS A 36 0.77 2.77 -12.56
N GLU A 37 -0.28 3.60 -12.70
CA GLU A 37 -0.32 4.95 -12.11
C GLU A 37 -0.15 4.89 -10.59
N TYR A 38 -0.84 3.96 -9.92
CA TYR A 38 -0.73 3.78 -8.47
C TYR A 38 0.62 3.20 -8.03
N LEU A 39 1.23 2.32 -8.82
CA LEU A 39 2.58 1.82 -8.54
C LEU A 39 3.63 2.91 -8.71
N ALA A 40 3.50 3.75 -9.74
CA ALA A 40 4.36 4.92 -9.93
C ALA A 40 4.21 5.89 -8.75
N LEU A 41 2.98 6.20 -8.36
CA LEU A 41 2.70 7.04 -7.19
C LEU A 41 3.31 6.43 -5.91
N TYR A 42 3.18 5.12 -5.70
CA TYR A 42 3.82 4.47 -4.56
C TYR A 42 5.34 4.62 -4.60
N ARG A 43 5.98 4.45 -5.77
CA ARG A 43 7.44 4.60 -5.91
C ARG A 43 7.91 6.00 -5.52
N ASP A 44 7.19 7.03 -5.94
CA ASP A 44 7.56 8.43 -5.69
C ASP A 44 7.38 8.83 -4.21
N TYR A 45 6.38 8.26 -3.54
CA TYR A 45 6.05 8.56 -2.15
C TYR A 45 6.57 7.53 -1.14
N ASN A 46 7.22 6.44 -1.58
CA ASN A 46 7.83 5.43 -0.71
C ASN A 46 9.17 5.93 -0.11
N ILE A 47 9.09 7.08 0.54
CA ILE A 47 10.18 7.73 1.28
C ILE A 47 9.87 7.69 2.78
N PRO A 48 10.89 7.72 3.65
CA PRO A 48 10.70 7.58 5.10
C PRO A 48 9.75 8.62 5.72
N GLU A 49 9.65 9.80 5.12
CA GLU A 49 8.74 10.87 5.56
C GLU A 49 7.26 10.47 5.50
N TYR A 50 6.87 9.67 4.50
CA TYR A 50 5.48 9.25 4.28
C TYR A 50 5.20 7.81 4.69
N ALA A 51 6.19 7.08 5.22
CA ALA A 51 6.06 5.66 5.56
C ALA A 51 4.90 5.38 6.53
N ASP A 52 4.76 6.19 7.58
CA ASP A 52 3.71 6.07 8.61
C ASP A 52 2.31 6.28 8.01
N ARG A 53 2.19 7.26 7.08
CA ARG A 53 0.94 7.54 6.36
C ARG A 53 0.58 6.44 5.36
N LEU A 54 1.57 5.91 4.64
CA LEU A 54 1.37 4.81 3.71
C LEU A 54 0.94 3.54 4.46
N GLU A 55 1.51 3.27 5.63
CA GLU A 55 1.14 2.13 6.46
C GLU A 55 -0.29 2.25 7.02
N ASP A 56 -0.69 3.44 7.50
CA ASP A 56 -2.06 3.71 7.94
C ASP A 56 -3.06 3.50 6.79
N LEU A 57 -2.72 3.96 5.59
CA LEU A 57 -3.56 3.80 4.41
C LEU A 57 -3.70 2.32 4.01
N VAL A 58 -2.61 1.56 4.01
CA VAL A 58 -2.63 0.11 3.74
C VAL A 58 -3.50 -0.63 4.77
N THR A 59 -3.34 -0.28 6.04
CA THR A 59 -4.09 -0.92 7.14
C THR A 59 -5.59 -0.66 6.99
N ARG A 60 -5.98 0.59 6.72
CA ARG A 60 -7.40 0.97 6.52
C ARG A 60 -8.00 0.40 5.24
N SER A 61 -7.18 0.05 4.26
CA SER A 61 -7.63 -0.54 2.99
C SER A 61 -7.92 -2.03 3.06
N ASN A 62 -7.37 -2.73 4.07
CA ASN A 62 -7.53 -4.17 4.27
C ASN A 62 -8.31 -4.47 5.57
N PRO A 63 -9.61 -4.81 5.49
CA PRO A 63 -10.43 -5.09 6.68
C PRO A 63 -10.00 -6.35 7.45
N SER A 64 -9.08 -7.16 6.91
CA SER A 64 -8.60 -8.42 7.52
C SER A 64 -7.24 -8.32 8.21
N MET A 65 -6.54 -7.18 8.20
CA MET A 65 -5.27 -7.05 8.91
C MET A 65 -5.51 -6.54 10.34
N PRO A 66 -5.19 -7.33 11.38
CA PRO A 66 -5.22 -6.83 12.75
C PRO A 66 -4.18 -5.72 12.90
N MET A 67 -4.59 -4.62 13.54
CA MET A 67 -3.70 -3.49 13.87
C MET A 67 -2.50 -3.99 14.67
N SER A 68 -1.34 -4.17 14.02
CA SER A 68 -0.08 -4.23 14.76
C SER A 68 0.23 -2.81 15.21
N LYS A 69 -0.27 -2.44 16.39
CA LYS A 69 0.19 -1.26 17.11
C LYS A 69 1.70 -1.37 17.30
N GLY A 70 2.45 -0.53 16.58
CA GLY A 70 3.74 0.01 16.99
C GLY A 70 4.86 -1.00 17.23
N LYS A 71 5.87 -0.96 16.35
CA LYS A 71 7.25 -1.23 16.77
C LYS A 71 8.18 -0.09 16.30
N LYS A 72 7.97 1.10 16.87
CA LYS A 72 9.06 2.08 17.05
C LYS A 72 9.70 1.76 18.39
N GLY A 73 10.95 1.31 18.37
CA GLY A 73 11.75 1.13 19.58
C GLY A 73 12.80 0.04 19.47
N ALA A 74 13.92 0.35 18.81
CA ALA A 74 15.24 -0.22 19.13
C ALA A 74 16.32 0.56 18.35
N LYS A 75 16.61 1.79 18.78
CA LYS A 75 17.96 2.33 18.59
C LYS A 75 18.79 1.87 19.80
N LYS A 76 19.90 1.21 19.49
CA LYS A 76 20.97 0.82 20.41
C LYS A 76 21.45 2.01 21.25
N ALA A 77 21.66 1.79 22.55
CA ALA A 77 22.74 2.33 23.36
C ALA A 77 22.85 1.46 24.63
#